data_AF-A0A5S9NCD7-F1
#
_entry.id   AF-A0A5S9NCD7-F1
#
_cell.length_a   1.000
_cell.length_b   1.000
_cell.length_c   1.000
_cell.angle_alpha   90.00
_cell.angle_beta   90.00
_cell.angle_gamma   90.00
#
_symmetry.space_group_name_H-M   'P 1'
#
loop_
_entity.id
_entity.type
_entity.pdbx_description
1 polymer ?
#
loop_
_entity_poly.entity_id
_entity_poly.type
_entity_poly.pdbx_seq_one_letter_code
_entity_poly.pdbx_strand_id
1 'polypeptide(L)'
;MDIPNDQSLSDAAAGFAKEQLKSFIERVERLEEEKATIAEDIKGVFAEAKGTGFDVTALREILRIRKQDADQRAEHEAIVDLYLQALGMVG
;
A
#
# COMPACT_ATOMS: atom_id res chain seq x y z
N MET A 1 58.71 -1.51 -6.99
CA MET A 1 57.52 -1.95 -6.24
C MET A 1 56.40 -1.04 -6.71
N ASP A 2 55.72 -1.44 -7.79
CA ASP A 2 54.60 -0.65 -8.32
C ASP A 2 53.43 -0.75 -7.34
N ILE A 3 53.08 0.38 -6.74
CA ILE A 3 51.87 0.48 -5.91
C ILE A 3 50.69 0.44 -6.88
N PRO A 4 49.76 -0.53 -6.76
CA PRO A 4 48.56 -0.56 -7.58
C PRO A 4 47.78 0.75 -7.40
N ASN A 5 47.42 1.40 -8.51
CA ASN A 5 46.67 2.65 -8.49
C ASN A 5 45.24 2.42 -7.96
N ASP A 6 44.97 2.91 -6.76
CA ASP A 6 43.68 2.84 -6.03
C ASP A 6 42.51 3.48 -6.82
N GLN A 7 42.82 4.41 -7.74
CA GLN A 7 41.81 5.07 -8.59
C GLN A 7 41.00 4.07 -9.44
N SER A 8 41.64 3.02 -9.95
CA SER A 8 40.99 2.02 -10.81
C SER A 8 39.94 1.17 -10.09
N LEU A 9 40.13 0.92 -8.80
CA LEU A 9 39.17 0.21 -7.94
C LEU A 9 37.97 1.12 -7.60
N SER A 10 38.23 2.42 -7.39
CA SER A 10 37.18 3.40 -7.11
C SER A 10 36.26 3.65 -8.31
N ASP A 11 36.79 3.67 -9.54
CA ASP A 11 36.02 3.85 -10.76
C ASP A 11 35.13 2.63 -11.04
N ALA A 12 35.64 1.43 -10.79
CA ALA A 12 34.85 0.20 -10.89
C ALA A 12 33.71 0.16 -9.84
N ALA A 13 33.99 0.56 -8.60
CA ALA A 13 32.97 0.66 -7.55
C ALA A 13 31.90 1.71 -7.86
N ALA A 14 32.29 2.87 -8.42
CA ALA A 14 31.36 3.91 -8.86
C ALA A 14 30.49 3.46 -10.05
N GLY A 15 31.08 2.71 -11.00
CA GLY A 15 30.36 2.07 -12.10
C GLY A 15 29.31 1.09 -11.61
N PHE A 16 29.69 0.19 -10.70
CA PHE A 16 28.78 -0.78 -10.09
C PHE A 16 27.62 -0.10 -9.33
N ALA A 17 27.92 0.92 -8.51
CA ALA A 17 26.91 1.67 -7.78
C ALA A 17 25.91 2.37 -8.72
N LYS A 18 26.38 2.89 -9.86
CA LYS A 18 25.54 3.50 -10.90
C LYS A 18 24.61 2.48 -11.58
N GLU A 19 25.11 1.29 -11.89
CA GLU A 19 24.30 0.21 -12.48
C GLU A 19 23.21 -0.28 -11.51
N GLN A 20 23.57 -0.43 -10.23
CA GLN A 20 22.61 -0.82 -9.20
C GLN A 20 21.52 0.23 -8.98
N LEU A 21 21.89 1.52 -8.96
CA LEU A 21 20.92 2.62 -8.89
C LEU A 21 19.95 2.58 -10.07
N LYS A 22 20.44 2.42 -11.31
CA LYS A 22 19.59 2.29 -12.50
C LYS A 22 18.62 1.11 -12.38
N SER A 23 19.12 -0.05 -11.95
CA SER A 23 18.28 -1.23 -11.75
C SER A 23 17.16 -1.00 -10.73
N PHE A 24 17.42 -0.29 -9.63
CA PHE A 24 16.36 0.06 -8.68
C PHE A 24 15.32 1.00 -9.28
N ILE A 25 15.75 2.04 -10.01
CA ILE A 25 14.83 2.99 -10.64
C ILE A 25 13.94 2.29 -11.68
N GLU A 26 14.52 1.52 -12.60
CA GLU A 26 13.77 0.79 -13.64
C GLU A 26 12.74 -0.17 -13.02
N ARG A 27 13.11 -0.85 -11.92
CA ARG A 27 12.19 -1.74 -11.20
C ARG A 27 11.05 -0.98 -10.53
N VAL A 28 11.33 0.18 -9.94
CA VAL A 28 10.30 1.03 -9.30
C VAL A 28 9.36 1.63 -10.34
N GLU A 29 9.88 2.11 -11.47
CA GLU A 29 9.07 2.67 -12.55
C GLU A 29 8.07 1.64 -13.09
N ARG A 30 8.53 0.42 -13.37
CA ARG A 30 7.64 -0.68 -13.76
C ARG A 30 6.57 -0.99 -12.70
N LEU A 31 6.94 -1.00 -11.42
CA LEU A 31 5.98 -1.24 -10.33
C LEU A 31 4.96 -0.09 -10.20
N GLU A 32 5.36 1.16 -10.45
CA GLU A 32 4.43 2.30 -10.46
C GLU A 32 3.48 2.24 -11.66
N GLU A 33 3.93 1.79 -12.83
CA GLU A 33 3.06 1.51 -13.98
C GLU A 33 2.04 0.41 -13.66
N GLU A 34 2.49 -0.74 -13.14
CA GLU A 34 1.62 -1.85 -12.73
C GLU A 34 0.58 -1.39 -11.68
N LYS A 35 1.02 -0.60 -10.69
CA LYS A 35 0.15 0.00 -9.67
C LYS A 35 -0.86 0.97 -10.28
N ALA A 36 -0.49 1.74 -11.29
CA ALA A 36 -1.41 2.64 -11.97
C ALA A 36 -2.50 1.87 -12.73
N THR A 37 -2.13 0.79 -13.44
CA THR A 37 -3.10 -0.11 -14.09
C THR A 37 -4.08 -0.71 -13.08
N ILE A 38 -3.57 -1.29 -11.99
CA ILE A 38 -4.40 -1.86 -10.92
C ILE A 38 -5.32 -0.80 -10.31
N ALA A 39 -4.83 0.43 -10.10
CA ALA A 39 -5.63 1.51 -9.56
C ALA A 39 -6.78 1.89 -10.50
N GLU A 40 -6.57 1.85 -11.81
CA GLU A 40 -7.61 2.10 -12.80
C GLU A 40 -8.65 0.97 -12.83
N ASP A 41 -8.22 -0.29 -12.77
CA ASP A 41 -9.13 -1.44 -12.67
C ASP A 41 -10.03 -1.33 -11.42
N ILE A 42 -9.45 -0.96 -10.27
CA ILE A 42 -10.20 -0.73 -9.02
C ILE A 42 -11.24 0.39 -9.19
N LYS A 43 -10.89 1.48 -9.90
CA LYS A 43 -11.87 2.55 -10.19
C LYS A 43 -13.00 2.04 -11.08
N GLY A 44 -12.68 1.21 -12.09
CA GLY A 44 -13.66 0.57 -12.95
C GLY A 44 -14.69 -0.23 -12.16
N VAL A 45 -14.23 -1.07 -11.22
CA VAL A 45 -15.11 -1.85 -10.33
C VAL A 45 -16.01 -0.94 -9.48
N PHE A 46 -15.46 0.14 -8.90
CA PHE A 46 -16.29 1.08 -8.14
C PHE A 46 -17.29 1.84 -9.02
N ALA A 47 -16.93 2.15 -10.26
CA ALA A 47 -17.84 2.79 -11.21
C ALA A 47 -18.98 1.85 -11.60
N GLU A 48 -18.70 0.58 -11.84
CA GLU A 48 -19.72 -0.46 -12.08
C GLU A 48 -20.65 -0.63 -10.86
N ALA A 49 -20.08 -0.71 -9.65
CA ALA A 49 -20.86 -0.78 -8.41
C ALA A 49 -21.80 0.44 -8.26
N LYS A 50 -21.31 1.64 -8.60
CA LYS A 50 -22.15 2.85 -8.60
C LYS A 50 -23.26 2.77 -9.64
N GLY A 51 -22.96 2.30 -10.85
CA GLY A 51 -23.94 2.17 -11.94
C GLY A 51 -25.03 1.14 -11.67
N THR A 52 -24.73 0.14 -10.83
CA THR A 52 -25.68 -0.89 -10.36
C THR A 52 -26.45 -0.48 -9.10
N GLY A 53 -26.13 0.68 -8.51
CA GLY A 53 -26.87 1.27 -7.39
C GLY A 53 -26.26 1.08 -6.00
N PHE A 54 -25.02 0.58 -5.90
CA PHE A 54 -24.33 0.48 -4.61
C PHE A 54 -23.72 1.81 -4.15
N ASP A 55 -23.70 2.04 -2.84
CA ASP A 55 -22.94 3.13 -2.23
C ASP A 55 -21.45 2.81 -2.18
N VAL A 56 -20.68 3.47 -3.04
CA VAL A 56 -19.23 3.31 -3.13
C VAL A 56 -18.50 3.71 -1.83
N THR A 57 -19.03 4.67 -1.07
CA THR A 57 -18.48 5.09 0.22
C THR A 57 -18.59 3.97 1.23
N ALA A 58 -19.77 3.34 1.32
CA ALA A 58 -19.98 2.18 2.18
C ALA A 58 -19.07 1.01 1.79
N LEU A 59 -18.90 0.73 0.48
CA LEU A 59 -17.99 -0.32 0.01
C LEU A 59 -16.52 -0.05 0.41
N ARG A 60 -16.05 1.20 0.30
CA ARG A 60 -14.70 1.57 0.75
C ARG A 60 -14.52 1.39 2.24
N GLU A 61 -15.55 1.71 3.02
CA GLU A 61 -15.53 1.52 4.46
C GLU A 61 -15.47 0.03 4.83
N ILE A 62 -16.24 -0.82 4.16
CA ILE A 62 -16.16 -2.28 4.31
C ILE A 62 -14.75 -2.78 4.01
N LEU A 63 -14.12 -2.32 2.93
CA LEU A 63 -12.73 -2.71 2.62
C LEU A 63 -11.74 -2.26 3.70
N ARG A 64 -11.93 -1.07 4.27
CA ARG A 64 -11.11 -0.56 5.37
C ARG A 64 -11.28 -1.43 6.62
N ILE A 65 -12.52 -1.72 6.99
CA ILE A 65 -12.85 -2.62 8.10
C ILE A 65 -12.17 -3.97 7.87
N ARG A 66 -12.36 -4.58 6.69
CA ARG A 66 -11.80 -5.91 6.36
C ARG A 66 -10.26 -5.98 6.39
N LYS A 67 -9.56 -4.85 6.20
CA LYS A 67 -8.10 -4.77 6.29
C LYS A 67 -7.57 -4.73 7.72
N GLN A 68 -8.40 -4.38 8.70
CA GLN A 68 -7.99 -4.37 10.10
C GLN A 68 -7.74 -5.80 10.61
N ASP A 69 -6.99 -5.92 11.70
CA ASP A 69 -6.82 -7.18 12.41
C ASP A 69 -8.16 -7.60 13.05
N ALA A 70 -8.51 -8.89 12.95
CA ALA A 70 -9.82 -9.37 13.40
C ALA A 70 -9.99 -9.33 14.91
N ASP A 71 -8.92 -9.59 15.66
CA ASP A 71 -8.94 -9.61 17.11
C ASP A 71 -8.99 -8.19 17.65
N GLN A 72 -8.22 -7.27 17.05
CA GLN A 72 -8.28 -5.84 17.39
C GLN A 72 -9.65 -5.22 17.11
N ARG A 73 -10.31 -5.64 16.02
CA ARG A 73 -11.70 -5.22 15.73
C ARG A 73 -12.67 -5.71 16.80
N ALA A 74 -12.61 -7.00 17.14
CA ALA A 74 -13.51 -7.59 18.13
C ALA A 74 -13.34 -6.94 19.51
N GLU A 75 -12.10 -6.66 19.92
CA GLU A 75 -11.82 -5.95 21.17
C GLU A 75 -12.39 -4.53 21.15
N HIS A 76 -12.19 -3.79 20.05
CA HIS A 76 -12.73 -2.44 19.90
C HIS A 76 -14.27 -2.43 19.89
N GLU A 77 -14.91 -3.35 19.17
CA GLU A 77 -16.37 -3.50 19.12
C GLU A 77 -16.95 -3.80 20.51
N ALA A 78 -16.31 -4.66 21.29
CA ALA A 78 -16.73 -4.94 22.67
C ALA A 78 -16.66 -3.71 23.57
N ILE A 79 -15.63 -2.88 23.44
CA ILE A 79 -15.48 -1.62 24.18
C ILE A 79 -16.56 -0.61 23.76
N VAL A 80 -16.80 -0.47 22.45
CA VAL A 80 -17.82 0.44 21.92
C VAL A 80 -19.21 0.02 22.41
N ASP A 81 -19.54 -1.26 22.34
CA ASP A 81 -20.83 -1.78 22.81
C ASP A 81 -21.04 -1.48 24.30
N LEU A 82 -20.02 -1.70 25.14
CA LEU A 82 -20.05 -1.34 26.56
C LEU A 82 -20.36 0.15 26.77
N TYR A 83 -19.74 1.04 25.99
CA TYR A 83 -19.99 2.48 26.09
C TYR A 83 -21.36 2.88 25.57
N LEU A 84 -21.84 2.29 24.48
CA LEU A 84 -23.18 2.55 23.96
C LEU A 84 -24.26 2.10 24.94
N GLN A 85 -24.08 0.96 25.60
CA GLN A 85 -24.95 0.49 26.67
C GLN A 85 -24.96 1.48 27.85
N ALA A 86 -23.79 1.95 28.28
CA ALA A 86 -23.68 2.94 29.34
C ALA A 86 -24.34 4.29 28.98
N LEU A 87 -24.33 4.67 27.70
CA LEU A 87 -24.97 5.87 27.18
C LEU A 87 -26.46 5.70 26.87
N GLY A 88 -27.02 4.48 27.01
CA GLY A 88 -28.42 4.19 26.66
C GLY A 88 -28.72 4.31 25.16
N MET A 89 -27.68 4.16 24.32
CA MET A 89 -27.77 4.25 22.86
C MET A 89 -28.01 2.91 22.18
N VAL A 90 -28.05 1.81 22.95
CA VAL A 90 -28.48 0.48 22.49
C VAL A 90 -29.97 0.35 22.78
N GLY A 91 -30.79 0.20 21.73
CA GLY A 91 -32.24 -0.01 21.80
C GLY A 91 -32.66 -1.18 20.92
#